data_AF-A0A969RJ27-F1
#
_entry.id   AF-A0A969RJ27-F1
#
_cell.length_a   1.000
_cell.length_b   1.000
_cell.length_c   1.000
_cell.angle_alpha   90.00
_cell.angle_beta   90.00
_cell.angle_gamma   90.00
#
_symmetry.space_group_name_H-M   'P 1'
#
loop_
_entity.id
_entity.type
_entity.pdbx_description
1 polymer ?
#
loop_
_entity_poly.entity_id
_entity_poly.type
_entity_poly.pdbx_seq_one_letter_code
_entity_poly.pdbx_strand_id
1 'polypeptide(L)'
;MDPVSLIAIFAAAFVVKLGEKAVDVLGERAVESGGNLLSVLQQQDPDAVVTIERIAQRSDLTEQNFVDAEVLELTDRLRQLASTNPEVKTAINTASTAVQQQPSAIVIMSKLAEKIGVVNLGEVREQHNTINL
;
A
#
# COMPACT_ATOMS: atom_id res chain seq x y z
N MET A 1 -0.63 -12.32 -8.89
CA MET A 1 -0.92 -10.93 -8.51
C MET A 1 0.00 -10.04 -9.33
N ASP A 2 -0.54 -8.96 -9.89
CA ASP A 2 0.27 -7.96 -10.57
C ASP A 2 1.28 -7.33 -9.60
N PRO A 3 2.51 -7.03 -10.03
CA PRO A 3 3.53 -6.41 -9.19
C PRO A 3 3.08 -5.06 -8.63
N VAL A 4 2.19 -4.35 -9.34
CA VAL A 4 1.57 -3.10 -8.88
C VAL A 4 0.66 -3.33 -7.69
N SER A 5 -0.14 -4.39 -7.70
CA SER A 5 -1.01 -4.74 -6.56
C SER A 5 -0.18 -5.05 -5.33
N LEU A 6 0.97 -5.72 -5.49
CA LEU A 6 1.86 -6.05 -4.37
C LEU A 6 2.45 -4.81 -3.72
N ILE A 7 2.95 -3.86 -4.54
CA ILE A 7 3.45 -2.57 -4.07
C ILE A 7 2.36 -1.81 -3.32
N ALA A 8 1.14 -1.80 -3.86
CA ALA A 8 0.02 -1.08 -3.26
C ALA A 8 -0.38 -1.69 -1.91
N ILE A 9 -0.43 -3.03 -1.81
CA ILE A 9 -0.72 -3.76 -0.56
C ILE A 9 0.34 -3.45 0.49
N PHE A 10 1.62 -3.45 0.09
CA PHE A 10 2.70 -3.08 1.00
C PHE A 10 2.56 -1.63 1.47
N ALA A 11 2.48 -0.67 0.54
CA ALA A 11 2.42 0.76 0.86
C ALA A 11 1.25 1.06 1.81
N ALA A 12 0.09 0.50 1.51
CA ALA A 12 -1.09 0.52 2.36
C ALA A 12 -0.85 -0.04 3.77
N ALA A 13 -0.39 -1.30 3.86
CA ALA A 13 -0.18 -1.98 5.13
C ALA A 13 0.84 -1.25 6.00
N PHE A 14 1.90 -0.78 5.35
CA PHE A 14 3.02 -0.13 6.00
C PHE A 14 2.61 1.22 6.57
N VAL A 15 1.90 2.03 5.79
CA VAL A 15 1.37 3.33 6.18
C VAL A 15 0.35 3.22 7.31
N VAL A 16 -0.63 2.32 7.22
CA VAL A 16 -1.64 2.11 8.28
C VAL A 16 -0.97 1.74 9.60
N LYS A 17 0.03 0.85 9.54
CA LYS A 17 0.69 0.37 10.76
C LYS A 17 1.66 1.37 11.37
N LEU A 18 2.38 2.15 10.56
CA LEU A 18 3.16 3.27 11.05
C LEU A 18 2.27 4.32 11.75
N GLY A 19 1.05 4.53 11.25
CA GLY A 19 0.06 5.41 11.88
C GLY A 19 -0.50 4.88 13.20
N GLU A 20 -0.69 3.57 13.33
CA GLU A 20 -1.20 2.97 14.57
C GLU A 20 -0.18 2.91 15.73
N LYS A 21 1.11 3.23 15.53
CA LYS A 21 2.20 2.92 16.48
C LYS A 21 2.19 1.45 16.95
N ALA A 22 1.57 0.55 16.21
CA ALA A 22 1.33 -0.83 16.60
C ALA A 22 2.36 -1.75 15.93
N VAL A 23 3.54 -1.86 16.55
CA VAL A 23 4.58 -2.84 16.19
C VAL A 23 4.09 -4.29 16.39
N ASP A 24 3.03 -4.49 17.19
CA ASP A 24 2.53 -5.82 17.60
C ASP A 24 1.85 -6.65 16.50
N VAL A 25 1.40 -6.03 15.40
CA VAL A 25 0.52 -6.70 14.40
C VAL A 25 1.27 -7.08 13.13
N LEU A 26 2.33 -6.35 12.77
CA LEU A 26 3.24 -6.82 11.73
C LEU A 26 4.19 -7.84 12.37
N GLY A 27 4.01 -9.12 12.08
CA GLY A 27 5.00 -10.14 12.44
C GLY A 27 6.41 -9.67 12.07
N GLU A 28 7.38 -9.98 12.93
CA GLU A 28 8.76 -9.43 12.95
C GLU A 28 9.40 -9.29 11.56
N ARG A 29 9.16 -10.25 10.66
CA ARG A 29 9.64 -10.23 9.27
C ARG A 29 9.10 -9.11 8.40
N ALA A 30 7.86 -8.68 8.60
CA ALA A 30 7.29 -7.58 7.82
C ALA A 30 7.78 -6.23 8.33
N VAL A 31 8.03 -6.09 9.63
CA VAL A 31 8.70 -4.91 10.21
C VAL A 31 10.14 -4.83 9.71
N GLU A 32 10.89 -5.94 9.78
CA GLU A 32 12.27 -6.00 9.29
C GLU A 32 12.35 -5.72 7.79
N SER A 33 11.48 -6.35 6.99
CA SER A 33 11.45 -6.11 5.54
C SER A 33 11.00 -4.69 5.19
N GLY A 34 10.05 -4.12 5.95
CA GLY A 34 9.61 -2.74 5.80
C GLY A 34 10.69 -1.73 6.18
N GLY A 35 11.44 -1.99 7.25
CA GLY A 35 12.59 -1.19 7.68
C GLY A 35 13.76 -1.25 6.69
N ASN A 36 14.03 -2.43 6.11
CA ASN A 36 15.00 -2.57 5.03
C ASN A 36 14.58 -1.78 3.79
N LEU A 37 13.31 -1.86 3.39
CA LEU A 37 12.79 -1.08 2.27
C LEU A 37 12.86 0.43 2.56
N LEU A 38 12.49 0.89 3.75
CA LEU A 38 12.67 2.29 4.15
C LEU A 38 14.13 2.73 4.02
N SER A 39 15.07 1.89 4.45
CA SER A 39 16.50 2.20 4.37
C SER A 39 16.96 2.32 2.91
N VAL A 40 16.52 1.40 2.04
CA VAL A 40 16.81 1.44 0.60
C VAL A 40 16.18 2.68 -0.04
N LEU A 41 14.92 2.99 0.28
CA LEU A 41 14.25 4.18 -0.20
C LEU A 41 14.91 5.45 0.32
N GLN A 42 15.38 5.50 1.56
CA GLN A 42 16.06 6.67 2.10
C GLN A 42 17.36 6.98 1.34
N GLN A 43 18.04 5.96 0.82
CA GLN A 43 19.25 6.12 0.01
C GLN A 43 18.95 6.48 -1.44
N GLN A 44 17.86 5.97 -2.01
CA GLN A 44 17.54 6.10 -3.43
C GLN A 44 16.60 7.27 -3.74
N ASP A 45 15.60 7.48 -2.88
CA ASP A 45 14.57 8.49 -3.01
C ASP A 45 14.02 8.87 -1.62
N PRO A 46 14.73 9.75 -0.89
CA PRO A 46 14.35 10.12 0.48
C PRO A 46 12.98 10.79 0.54
N ASP A 47 12.50 11.36 -0.57
CA ASP A 47 11.21 12.02 -0.64
C ASP A 47 10.03 11.02 -0.70
N ALA A 48 10.24 9.78 -1.18
CA ALA A 48 9.30 8.67 -0.94
C ALA A 48 9.18 8.33 0.54
N VAL A 49 10.29 8.36 1.30
CA VAL A 49 10.25 8.14 2.75
C VAL A 49 9.45 9.23 3.45
N VAL A 50 9.69 10.50 3.11
CA VAL A 50 8.91 11.62 3.65
C VAL A 50 7.42 11.47 3.33
N THR A 51 7.10 11.00 2.13
CA THR A 51 5.71 10.75 1.73
C THR A 51 5.09 9.62 2.57
N ILE A 52 5.80 8.51 2.77
CA ILE A 52 5.36 7.42 3.66
C ILE A 52 5.10 7.93 5.08
N GLU A 53 6.03 8.70 5.65
CA GLU A 53 5.89 9.25 7.00
C GLU A 53 4.75 10.25 7.09
N ARG A 54 4.60 11.13 6.10
CA ARG A 54 3.51 12.11 6.04
C ARG A 54 2.17 11.43 6.00
N ILE A 55 2.02 10.43 5.14
CA ILE A 55 0.80 9.65 5.05
C ILE A 55 0.60 8.98 6.41
N ALA A 56 1.55 8.18 6.92
CA ALA A 56 1.42 7.50 8.21
C ALA A 56 1.06 8.39 9.41
N GLN A 57 1.47 9.65 9.45
CA GLN A 57 1.11 10.59 10.51
C GLN A 57 -0.35 11.06 10.48
N ARG A 58 -1.08 10.79 9.41
CA ARG A 58 -2.50 11.14 9.28
C ARG A 58 -3.33 10.33 10.26
N SER A 59 -4.10 11.03 11.10
CA SER A 59 -4.95 10.42 12.13
C SER A 59 -6.20 9.73 11.56
N ASP A 60 -6.53 9.99 10.30
CA ASP A 60 -7.67 9.38 9.59
C ASP A 60 -7.32 8.07 8.87
N LEU A 61 -6.04 7.70 8.88
CA LEU A 61 -5.61 6.41 8.33
C LEU A 61 -5.97 5.29 9.27
N THR A 62 -6.88 4.47 8.77
CA THR A 62 -7.27 3.23 9.40
C THR A 62 -7.19 2.13 8.35
N GLU A 63 -7.22 0.86 8.77
CA GLU A 63 -7.42 -0.28 7.87
C GLU A 63 -8.68 -0.14 6.98
N GLN A 64 -9.56 0.84 7.25
CA GLN A 64 -10.76 1.11 6.47
C GLN A 64 -10.63 2.27 5.48
N ASN A 65 -9.65 3.18 5.62
CA ASN A 65 -9.53 4.38 4.77
C ASN A 65 -8.07 4.71 4.38
N PHE A 66 -7.32 3.70 3.94
CA PHE A 66 -5.90 3.86 3.60
C PHE A 66 -5.60 3.95 2.10
N VAL A 67 -6.56 3.61 1.25
CA VAL A 67 -6.36 3.64 -0.21
C VAL A 67 -6.74 5.01 -0.75
N ASP A 68 -6.01 6.07 -0.41
CA ASP A 68 -6.28 7.41 -0.95
C ASP A 68 -5.30 7.81 -2.05
N ALA A 69 -5.55 8.96 -2.69
CA ALA A 69 -4.76 9.45 -3.81
C ALA A 69 -3.24 9.46 -3.50
N GLU A 70 -2.85 9.79 -2.27
CA GLU A 70 -1.46 9.77 -1.83
C GLU A 70 -0.85 8.35 -1.76
N VAL A 71 -1.62 7.34 -1.37
CA VAL A 71 -1.14 5.94 -1.37
C VAL A 71 -1.03 5.38 -2.78
N LEU A 72 -1.92 5.80 -3.68
CA LEU A 72 -1.81 5.50 -5.11
C LEU A 72 -0.60 6.19 -5.74
N GLU A 73 -0.35 7.45 -5.42
CA GLU A 73 0.83 8.19 -5.88
C GLU A 73 2.13 7.57 -5.36
N LEU A 74 2.17 7.22 -4.07
CA LEU A 74 3.29 6.47 -3.48
C LEU A 74 3.50 5.13 -4.18
N THR A 75 2.41 4.39 -4.48
CA THR A 75 2.48 3.13 -5.22
C THR A 75 3.09 3.33 -6.61
N ASP A 76 2.68 4.38 -7.33
CA ASP A 76 3.22 4.68 -8.66
C ASP A 76 4.71 5.05 -8.59
N ARG A 77 5.08 5.87 -7.60
CA ARG A 77 6.46 6.26 -7.35
C ARG A 77 7.36 5.07 -7.02
N LEU A 78 6.92 4.20 -6.12
CA LEU A 78 7.62 2.96 -5.79
C LEU A 78 7.76 2.04 -7.01
N ARG A 79 6.75 1.99 -7.88
CA ARG A 79 6.80 1.25 -9.15
C ARG A 79 7.83 1.83 -10.12
N GLN A 80 7.88 3.16 -10.25
CA GLN A 80 8.87 3.84 -11.09
C GLN A 80 10.29 3.57 -10.56
N LEU A 81 10.50 3.72 -9.24
CA LEU A 81 11.78 3.43 -8.58
C LEU A 81 12.18 1.96 -8.74
N ALA A 82 11.25 1.02 -8.62
CA ALA A 82 11.50 -0.41 -8.85
C ALA A 82 11.85 -0.72 -10.31
N SER A 83 11.43 0.12 -11.25
CA SER A 83 11.73 -0.05 -12.68
C SER A 83 13.14 0.42 -13.02
N THR A 84 13.66 1.41 -12.30
CA THR A 84 15.01 1.96 -12.49
C THR A 84 16.05 1.37 -11.55
N ASN A 85 15.65 0.90 -10.37
CA ASN A 85 16.53 0.40 -9.31
C ASN A 85 16.18 -1.04 -8.91
N PRO A 86 17.03 -2.04 -9.25
CA PRO A 86 16.76 -3.45 -8.94
C PRO A 86 16.81 -3.74 -7.43
N GLU A 87 17.56 -2.95 -6.65
CA GLU A 87 17.59 -3.05 -5.19
C GLU A 87 16.24 -2.64 -4.57
N VAL A 88 15.66 -1.52 -5.03
CA VAL A 88 14.32 -1.08 -4.61
C VAL A 88 13.29 -2.15 -4.97
N LYS A 89 13.34 -2.70 -6.19
CA LYS A 89 12.45 -3.78 -6.63
C LYS A 89 12.54 -5.01 -5.73
N THR A 90 13.75 -5.40 -5.35
CA THR A 90 13.98 -6.56 -4.47
C THR A 90 13.44 -6.29 -3.08
N ALA A 91 13.75 -5.13 -2.50
CA ALA A 91 13.26 -4.75 -1.17
C ALA A 91 11.72 -4.69 -1.14
N ILE A 92 11.10 -4.10 -2.17
CA ILE A 92 9.64 -4.06 -2.34
C ILE A 92 9.05 -5.47 -2.42
N ASN A 93 9.62 -6.36 -3.22
CA ASN A 93 9.08 -7.72 -3.37
C ASN A 93 9.16 -8.51 -2.06
N THR A 94 10.28 -8.40 -1.35
CA THR A 94 10.48 -9.01 -0.03
C THR A 94 9.46 -8.47 0.97
N ALA A 95 9.32 -7.15 1.06
CA ALA A 95 8.39 -6.52 1.99
C ALA A 95 6.93 -6.83 1.65
N SER A 96 6.57 -6.81 0.37
CA SER A 96 5.23 -7.18 -0.10
C SER A 96 4.90 -8.64 0.19
N THR A 97 5.87 -9.54 0.04
CA THR A 97 5.69 -10.96 0.38
C THR A 97 5.50 -11.13 1.89
N ALA A 98 6.30 -10.44 2.70
CA ALA A 98 6.17 -10.49 4.16
C ALA A 98 4.80 -9.96 4.63
N VAL A 99 4.28 -8.90 4.02
CA VAL A 99 2.93 -8.36 4.30
C VAL A 99 1.85 -9.33 3.85
N GLN A 100 1.93 -9.90 2.64
CA GLN A 100 0.93 -10.86 2.14
C GLN A 100 0.73 -12.08 3.04
N GLN A 101 1.77 -12.49 3.75
CA GLN A 101 1.70 -13.61 4.71
C GLN A 101 0.93 -13.25 5.98
N GLN A 102 0.49 -12.00 6.14
CA GLN A 102 -0.23 -11.54 7.31
C GLN A 102 -1.74 -11.55 7.11
N PRO A 103 -2.51 -11.90 8.16
CA PRO A 103 -3.96 -11.87 8.10
C PRO A 103 -4.52 -10.47 7.80
N SER A 104 -3.89 -9.40 8.29
CA SER A 104 -4.28 -8.01 7.98
C SER A 104 -4.18 -7.67 6.49
N ALA A 105 -3.29 -8.33 5.75
CA ALA A 105 -3.16 -8.10 4.32
C ALA A 105 -4.41 -8.52 3.53
N ILE A 106 -5.21 -9.44 4.05
CA ILE A 106 -6.48 -9.86 3.42
C ILE A 106 -7.48 -8.70 3.44
N VAL A 107 -7.58 -7.98 4.55
CA VAL A 107 -8.46 -6.80 4.69
C VAL A 107 -7.98 -5.70 3.74
N ILE A 108 -6.68 -5.48 3.70
CA ILE A 108 -6.04 -4.46 2.85
C ILE A 108 -6.23 -4.78 1.36
N MET A 109 -6.01 -6.03 0.96
CA MET A 109 -6.25 -6.50 -0.40
C MET A 109 -7.69 -6.32 -0.83
N SER A 110 -8.64 -6.67 0.04
CA SER A 110 -10.06 -6.56 -0.26
C SER A 110 -10.44 -5.10 -0.53
N LYS A 111 -9.94 -4.17 0.28
CA LYS A 111 -10.18 -2.72 0.11
C LYS A 111 -9.47 -2.13 -1.11
N LEU A 112 -8.24 -2.55 -1.37
CA LEU A 112 -7.52 -2.18 -2.60
C LEU A 112 -8.28 -2.67 -3.83
N ALA A 113 -8.80 -3.90 -3.82
CA ALA A 113 -9.61 -4.43 -4.90
C ALA A 113 -10.92 -3.67 -5.06
N GLU A 114 -11.60 -3.30 -3.97
CA GLU A 114 -12.79 -2.45 -4.00
C GLU A 114 -12.48 -1.08 -4.65
N LYS A 115 -11.44 -0.37 -4.22
CA LYS A 115 -11.16 1.00 -4.70
C LYS A 115 -10.50 1.03 -6.07
N ILE A 116 -9.62 0.08 -6.40
CA ILE A 116 -9.08 -0.09 -7.77
C ILE A 116 -10.21 -0.54 -8.71
N GLY A 117 -11.10 -1.42 -8.25
CA GLY A 117 -12.30 -1.81 -9.00
C GLY A 117 -13.19 -0.61 -9.31
N VAL A 118 -13.43 0.26 -8.32
CA VAL A 118 -14.15 1.53 -8.48
C VAL A 118 -13.43 2.52 -9.40
N VAL A 119 -12.09 2.58 -9.38
CA VAL A 119 -11.30 3.49 -10.23
C VAL A 119 -11.21 2.99 -11.68
N ASN A 120 -11.13 1.67 -11.93
CA ASN A 120 -11.02 1.10 -13.28
C ASN A 120 -12.37 0.75 -13.94
N LEU A 121 -13.45 0.49 -13.19
CA LEU A 121 -14.79 0.30 -13.75
C LEU A 121 -15.64 1.59 -13.74
N GLY A 122 -15.08 2.71 -13.27
CA GLY A 122 -15.85 3.90 -12.95
C GLY A 122 -16.59 3.72 -11.63
N GLU A 123 -16.84 4.83 -10.94
CA GLU A 123 -17.76 4.85 -9.81
C GLU A 123 -19.03 4.09 -10.20
N VAL A 124 -19.36 3.02 -9.48
CA VAL A 124 -20.74 2.51 -9.48
C VAL A 124 -21.58 3.53 -8.70
N ARG A 125 -21.72 4.73 -9.28
CA ARG A 125 -22.72 5.70 -8.91
C ARG A 125 -23.95 5.35 -9.72
N GLU A 126 -24.95 4.86 -8.98
CA GLU A 126 -26.30 4.55 -9.44
C GLU A 126 -26.42 3.37 -10.42
N GLN A 127 -26.64 2.19 -9.85
CA GLN A 127 -27.58 1.27 -10.48
C GLN A 127 -28.96 1.94 -10.49
N HIS A 128 -29.26 2.69 -11.55
CA HIS A 128 -30.63 2.97 -11.92
C HIS A 128 -31.24 1.63 -12.38
N ASN A 129 -31.77 0.89 -11.41
CA ASN A 129 -32.53 -0.34 -11.68
C ASN A 129 -33.80 0.09 -12.41
N THR A 130 -33.73 0.12 -13.75
CA THR A 130 -34.91 0.34 -14.57
C THR A 130 -35.67 -0.98 -14.54
N ILE A 131 -36.52 -1.15 -13.52
CA ILE A 131 -37.56 -2.16 -13.52
C ILE A 131 -38.48 -1.78 -14.70
N ASN A 132 -38.30 -2.44 -15.83
CA ASN A 132 -39.34 -2.47 -16.84
C ASN A 132 -40.46 -3.38 -16.32
N LEU A 133 -41.61 -2.75 -16.08
CA LEU A 133 -42.90 -3.36 -15.73
C LEU A 133 -43.33 -4.41 -16.78
#